data_AF-A0A7X2NSG3-F1
#
_entry.id   AF-A0A7X2NSG3-F1
#
_cell.length_a   1.000
_cell.length_b   1.000
_cell.length_c   1.000
_cell.angle_alpha   90.00
_cell.angle_beta   90.00
_cell.angle_gamma   90.00
#
_symmetry.space_group_name_H-M   'P 1'
#
loop_
_entity.id
_entity.type
_entity.pdbx_description
1 polymer ?
#
loop_
_entity_poly.entity_id
_entity_poly.type
_entity_poly.pdbx_seq_one_letter_code
_entity_poly.pdbx_strand_id
1 'polypeptide(L)'
;MQNSAVIIGVIRMRLQGISYPACQARHHIGSWTAQDIMRKYHSLGRSLDELETMTPGELEELFYPPMDRQHLKISPPDFEALIKKTESPGRKVYGEDLWAEYHKQEPRGFSRTMFYLKYREYRRKK
;
A
#
# COMPACT_ATOMS: atom_id res chain seq x y z
N MET A 1 5.49 -1.77 13.49
CA MET A 1 6.48 -2.54 12.71
C MET A 1 6.32 -3.99 13.10
N GLN A 2 5.98 -4.87 12.15
CA GLN A 2 5.97 -6.32 12.43
C GLN A 2 7.43 -6.78 12.42
N ASN A 3 7.95 -7.14 13.58
CA ASN A 3 9.35 -7.54 13.73
C ASN A 3 9.65 -8.74 12.81
N SER A 4 10.72 -8.65 12.03
CA SER A 4 11.34 -9.75 11.27
C SER A 4 11.33 -11.12 12.00
N ALA A 5 11.54 -11.14 13.32
CA ALA A 5 11.45 -12.34 14.16
C ALA A 5 10.08 -13.05 14.11
N VAL A 6 8.99 -12.30 13.95
CA VAL A 6 7.64 -12.86 13.80
C VAL A 6 7.47 -13.49 12.43
N ILE A 7 8.01 -12.87 11.38
CA ILE A 7 7.96 -13.40 10.00
C ILE A 7 8.65 -14.77 9.96
N ILE A 8 9.90 -14.85 10.41
CA ILE A 8 10.66 -16.11 10.48
C ILE A 8 9.97 -17.11 11.39
N GLY A 9 9.52 -16.69 12.59
CA GLY A 9 8.87 -17.56 13.55
C GLY A 9 7.61 -18.24 12.98
N VAL A 10 6.75 -17.48 12.28
CA VAL A 10 5.55 -18.01 11.64
C VAL A 10 5.91 -18.99 10.52
N ILE A 11 6.85 -18.65 9.64
CA ILE A 11 7.25 -19.52 8.53
C ILE A 11 7.81 -20.84 9.07
N ARG A 12 8.73 -20.76 10.04
CA ARG A 12 9.33 -21.94 10.68
C ARG A 12 8.30 -22.84 11.32
N MET A 13 7.37 -22.28 12.08
CA MET A 13 6.29 -23.05 12.70
C MET A 13 5.39 -23.72 11.65
N ARG A 14 5.07 -23.00 10.56
CA ARG A 14 4.22 -23.52 9.50
C ARG A 14 4.89 -24.63 8.69
N LEU A 15 6.20 -24.53 8.44
CA LEU A 15 7.00 -25.61 7.82
C LEU A 15 7.13 -26.84 8.73
N GLN A 16 7.11 -26.66 10.05
CA GLN A 16 7.04 -27.73 11.04
C GLN A 16 5.63 -28.35 11.20
N GLY A 17 4.64 -27.91 10.42
CA GLY A 17 3.27 -28.42 10.48
C GLY A 17 2.41 -27.86 11.61
N ILE A 18 2.89 -26.87 12.36
CA ILE A 18 2.13 -26.25 13.47
C ILE A 18 0.97 -25.41 12.91
N SER A 19 -0.20 -25.52 13.53
CA SER A 19 -1.42 -24.86 13.05
C SER A 19 -1.36 -23.33 13.13
N TYR A 20 -2.13 -22.64 12.26
CA TYR A 20 -2.22 -21.17 12.28
C TYR A 20 -2.67 -20.60 13.63
N PRO A 21 -3.67 -21.17 14.36
CA PRO A 21 -4.05 -20.68 15.67
C PRO A 21 -2.91 -20.72 16.69
N ALA A 22 -2.07 -21.75 16.66
CA ALA A 22 -0.90 -21.83 17.56
C ALA A 22 0.16 -20.77 17.20
N CYS A 23 0.36 -20.48 15.92
CA CYS A 23 1.25 -19.40 15.48
C CYS A 23 0.72 -18.02 15.93
N GLN A 24 -0.59 -17.80 15.83
CA GLN A 24 -1.26 -16.57 16.27
C GLN A 24 -1.10 -16.35 17.77
N ALA A 25 -1.33 -17.40 18.57
CA ALA A 25 -1.19 -17.35 20.01
C ALA A 25 0.26 -17.05 20.44
N ARG A 26 1.25 -17.69 19.80
CA ARG A 26 2.67 -17.50 20.14
C ARG A 26 3.20 -16.11 19.80
N HIS A 27 2.80 -15.55 18.67
CA HIS A 27 3.33 -14.29 18.16
C HIS A 27 2.37 -13.10 18.37
N HIS A 28 1.22 -13.32 19.03
CA HIS A 28 0.18 -12.31 19.25
C HIS A 28 -0.24 -11.58 17.96
N ILE A 29 -0.38 -12.32 16.86
CA ILE A 29 -0.78 -11.78 15.55
C ILE A 29 -2.19 -12.21 15.17
N GLY A 30 -2.85 -11.39 14.35
CA GLY A 30 -4.15 -11.72 13.78
C GLY A 30 -4.07 -12.87 12.76
N SER A 31 -5.21 -13.54 12.55
CA SER A 31 -5.31 -14.66 11.60
C SER A 31 -4.91 -14.29 10.18
N TRP A 32 -5.32 -13.11 9.73
CA TRP A 32 -4.96 -12.60 8.40
C TRP A 32 -3.45 -12.39 8.24
N THR A 33 -2.78 -11.86 9.26
CA THR A 33 -1.33 -11.64 9.25
C THR A 33 -0.56 -12.94 9.06
N ALA A 34 -0.91 -14.00 9.81
CA ALA A 34 -0.24 -15.29 9.70
C ALA A 34 -0.43 -15.92 8.30
N GLN A 35 -1.61 -15.75 7.70
CA GLN A 35 -1.89 -16.21 6.34
C GLN A 35 -1.17 -15.37 5.28
N ASP A 36 -1.11 -14.05 5.46
CA ASP A 36 -0.43 -13.13 4.53
C ASP A 36 1.07 -13.41 4.47
N ILE A 37 1.71 -13.63 5.63
CA ILE A 37 3.12 -14.04 5.72
C ILE A 37 3.36 -15.31 4.90
N MET A 38 2.54 -16.35 5.08
CA MET A 38 2.71 -17.60 4.33
C MET A 38 2.44 -17.44 2.83
N ARG A 39 1.44 -16.63 2.45
CA ARG A 39 1.16 -16.34 1.04
C ARG A 39 2.36 -15.68 0.37
N LYS A 40 2.95 -14.68 1.03
CA LYS A 40 4.13 -13.96 0.55
C LYS A 40 5.35 -14.88 0.50
N TYR A 41 5.57 -15.68 1.53
CA TYR A 41 6.63 -16.68 1.55
C TYR A 41 6.56 -17.62 0.33
N HIS A 42 5.37 -18.18 0.04
CA HIS A 42 5.18 -19.02 -1.14
C HIS A 42 5.37 -18.27 -2.46
N SER A 43 5.00 -16.98 -2.53
CA SER A 43 5.21 -16.17 -3.73
C SER A 43 6.68 -15.80 -3.98
N LEU A 44 7.49 -15.74 -2.91
CA LEU A 44 8.92 -15.42 -3.00
C LEU A 44 9.75 -16.59 -3.54
N GLY A 45 9.29 -17.83 -3.34
CA GLY A 45 9.99 -19.04 -3.80
C GLY A 45 11.36 -19.28 -3.16
N ARG A 46 11.65 -18.62 -2.03
CA ARG A 46 12.92 -18.72 -1.28
C ARG A 46 12.84 -19.74 -0.15
N SER A 47 13.98 -20.31 0.23
CA SER A 47 14.06 -21.23 1.36
C SER A 47 14.00 -20.48 2.70
N LEU A 48 13.70 -21.19 3.79
CA LEU A 48 13.75 -20.58 5.13
C LEU A 48 15.18 -20.16 5.48
N ASP A 49 16.18 -20.98 5.16
CA ASP A 49 17.59 -20.69 5.44
C ASP A 49 18.05 -19.39 4.75
N GLU A 50 17.63 -19.17 3.50
CA GLU A 50 17.91 -17.91 2.79
C GLU A 50 17.32 -16.70 3.53
N LEU A 51 16.09 -16.81 4.04
CA LEU A 51 15.44 -15.73 4.78
C LEU A 51 16.08 -15.47 6.15
N GLU A 52 16.58 -16.51 6.83
CA GLU A 52 17.27 -16.38 8.12
C GLU A 52 18.64 -15.70 7.99
N THR A 53 19.27 -15.74 6.81
CA THR A 53 20.53 -15.01 6.53
C THR A 53 20.35 -13.52 6.23
N MET A 54 19.12 -13.07 5.96
CA MET A 54 18.84 -11.66 5.64
C MET A 54 18.82 -10.81 6.91
N THR A 55 19.17 -9.53 6.75
CA THR A 55 19.01 -8.59 7.87
C THR A 55 17.53 -8.34 8.17
N PRO A 56 17.17 -7.97 9.41
CA PRO A 56 15.80 -7.59 9.76
C PRO A 56 15.14 -6.59 8.81
N GLY A 57 15.91 -5.58 8.37
CA GLY A 57 15.42 -4.55 7.45
C GLY A 57 15.12 -5.08 6.06
N GLU A 58 16.01 -5.90 5.50
CA GLU A 58 15.80 -6.54 4.20
C GLU A 58 14.62 -7.51 4.21
N LEU A 59 14.45 -8.27 5.30
CA LEU A 59 13.33 -9.18 5.44
C LEU A 59 12.00 -8.43 5.55
N GLU A 60 11.98 -7.35 6.34
CA GLU A 60 10.80 -6.49 6.47
C GLU A 60 10.46 -5.84 5.12
N GLU A 61 11.44 -5.32 4.38
CA GLU A 61 11.24 -4.74 3.05
C GLU A 61 10.80 -5.78 2.01
N LEU A 62 11.28 -7.02 2.10
CA LEU A 62 10.89 -8.10 1.21
C LEU A 62 9.42 -8.52 1.39
N PHE A 63 8.95 -8.61 2.65
CA PHE A 63 7.58 -9.01 2.96
C PHE A 63 6.59 -7.85 2.98
N TYR A 64 7.05 -6.69 3.38
CA TYR A 64 6.27 -5.47 3.52
C TYR A 64 7.10 -4.31 2.96
N PRO A 65 7.29 -4.28 1.62
CA PRO A 65 8.02 -3.19 1.00
C PRO A 65 7.41 -1.87 1.46
N PRO A 66 8.24 -0.90 1.85
CA PRO A 66 7.74 0.40 2.25
C PRO A 66 6.85 0.88 1.11
N MET A 67 5.57 1.11 1.40
CA MET A 67 4.58 1.58 0.42
C MET A 67 5.26 2.62 -0.46
N ASP A 68 5.36 2.29 -1.75
CA ASP A 68 6.16 3.06 -2.69
C ASP A 68 5.87 4.55 -2.48
N ARG A 69 6.87 5.28 -2.00
CA ARG A 69 6.82 6.75 -1.97
C ARG A 69 6.76 7.32 -3.40
N GLN A 70 6.63 6.50 -4.42
CA GLN A 70 6.26 6.92 -5.77
C GLN A 70 4.97 7.74 -5.74
N HIS A 71 3.98 7.41 -4.90
CA HIS A 71 2.79 8.26 -4.72
C HIS A 71 3.11 9.64 -4.12
N LEU A 72 4.24 9.80 -3.42
CA LEU A 72 4.73 11.08 -2.90
C LEU A 72 5.61 11.83 -3.93
N LYS A 73 6.10 11.15 -4.97
CA LYS A 73 6.85 11.74 -6.08
C LYS A 73 5.95 12.20 -7.23
N ILE A 74 4.67 11.84 -7.22
CA ILE A 74 3.68 12.39 -8.15
C ILE A 74 3.42 13.83 -7.72
N SER A 75 3.83 14.78 -8.57
CA SER A 75 3.52 16.19 -8.38
C SER A 75 2.00 16.36 -8.24
N PRO A 76 1.52 17.15 -7.27
CA PRO A 76 0.10 17.41 -7.16
C PRO A 76 -0.42 18.04 -8.46
N PRO A 77 -1.59 17.62 -8.98
CA PRO A 77 -2.13 18.20 -10.19
C PRO A 77 -2.42 19.68 -9.95
N ASP A 78 -2.26 20.47 -11.01
CA ASP A 78 -2.69 21.85 -11.02
C ASP A 78 -4.23 21.89 -10.99
N PHE A 79 -4.77 22.01 -9.77
CA PHE A 79 -6.21 22.05 -9.53
C PHE A 79 -6.87 23.29 -10.16
N GLU A 80 -6.14 24.39 -10.37
CA GLU A 80 -6.70 25.60 -10.99
C GLU A 80 -6.87 25.43 -12.48
N ALA A 81 -5.85 24.91 -13.15
CA ALA A 81 -5.93 24.55 -14.56
C ALA A 81 -7.04 23.51 -14.81
N LEU A 82 -7.16 22.52 -13.91
CA LEU A 82 -8.17 21.48 -14.01
C LEU A 82 -9.59 22.04 -13.86
N ILE A 83 -9.84 22.88 -12.85
CA ILE A 83 -11.15 23.54 -12.65
C ILE A 83 -11.50 24.39 -13.87
N LYS A 84 -10.59 25.26 -14.34
CA LYS A 84 -10.84 26.14 -15.48
C LYS A 84 -11.14 25.37 -16.77
N LYS A 85 -10.52 24.20 -16.95
CA LYS A 85 -10.75 23.34 -18.12
C LYS A 85 -12.10 22.62 -18.06
N THR A 86 -12.54 22.23 -16.87
CA THR A 86 -13.82 21.53 -16.66
C THR A 86 -15.00 22.49 -16.53
N GLU A 87 -14.76 23.75 -16.16
CA GLU A 87 -15.77 24.79 -16.12
C GLU A 87 -16.37 25.02 -17.51
N SER A 88 -17.68 24.77 -17.62
CA SER A 88 -18.48 25.07 -18.79
C SER A 88 -19.60 26.03 -18.39
N PRO A 89 -19.93 27.06 -19.20
CA PRO A 89 -20.97 28.02 -18.86
C PRO A 89 -22.31 27.29 -18.64
N GLY A 90 -22.86 27.41 -17.43
CA GLY A 90 -24.15 26.83 -17.05
C GLY A 90 -24.12 25.43 -16.42
N ARG A 91 -22.96 24.76 -16.30
CA ARG A 91 -22.85 23.45 -15.65
C ARG A 91 -22.06 23.54 -14.33
N LYS A 92 -22.63 22.99 -13.25
CA LYS A 92 -21.89 22.78 -12.00
C LYS A 92 -20.86 21.67 -12.22
N VAL A 93 -19.60 21.97 -11.94
CA VAL A 93 -18.49 21.01 -11.98
C VAL A 93 -18.43 20.26 -10.66
N TYR A 94 -18.53 18.94 -10.71
CA TYR A 94 -18.40 18.09 -9.54
C TYR A 94 -16.98 17.54 -9.41
N GLY A 95 -16.58 17.13 -8.20
CA GLY A 95 -15.27 16.55 -7.96
C GLY A 95 -15.00 15.27 -8.77
N GLU A 96 -16.07 14.57 -9.18
CA GLU A 96 -15.99 13.43 -10.09
C GLU A 96 -15.61 13.84 -11.52
N ASP A 97 -16.15 14.96 -12.03
CA ASP A 97 -15.79 15.49 -13.35
C ASP A 97 -14.31 15.89 -13.38
N LEU A 98 -13.82 16.51 -12.30
CA LEU A 98 -12.40 16.87 -12.15
C LEU A 98 -11.51 15.63 -12.10
N TRP A 99 -11.89 14.60 -11.34
CA TRP A 99 -11.15 13.34 -11.28
C TRP A 99 -11.09 12.64 -12.64
N ALA A 100 -12.21 12.59 -13.37
CA ALA A 100 -12.28 11.97 -14.69
C ALA A 100 -11.32 12.66 -15.67
N GLU A 101 -11.28 14.00 -15.66
CA GLU A 101 -10.40 14.77 -16.54
C GLU A 101 -8.92 14.63 -16.14
N TYR A 102 -8.62 14.55 -14.84
CA TYR A 102 -7.26 14.27 -14.34
C TYR A 102 -6.80 12.86 -14.73
N HIS A 103 -7.62 11.84 -14.50
CA HIS A 103 -7.26 10.46 -14.77
C HIS A 103 -7.07 10.19 -16.27
N LYS A 104 -7.77 10.93 -17.13
CA LYS A 104 -7.56 10.90 -18.59
C LYS A 104 -6.18 11.42 -19.00
N GLN A 105 -5.64 12.42 -18.28
CA GLN A 105 -4.34 13.01 -18.55
C GLN A 105 -3.21 12.20 -17.91
N GLU A 106 -3.42 11.73 -16.68
CA GLU A 106 -2.45 10.97 -15.89
C GLU A 106 -3.06 9.67 -15.34
N PRO A 107 -3.19 8.62 -16.16
CA PRO A 107 -3.77 7.35 -15.72
C PRO A 107 -2.90 6.62 -14.67
N ARG A 108 -1.60 6.94 -14.62
CA ARG A 108 -0.65 6.46 -13.59
C ARG A 108 -0.43 7.46 -12.45
N GLY A 109 -1.23 8.53 -12.41
CA GLY A 109 -1.17 9.59 -11.41
C GLY A 109 -1.76 9.16 -10.06
N PHE A 110 -2.30 10.11 -9.30
CA PHE A 110 -2.94 9.81 -8.03
C PHE A 110 -4.07 8.80 -8.18
N SER A 111 -4.25 7.96 -7.17
CA SER A 111 -5.49 7.18 -7.03
C SER A 111 -6.67 8.11 -6.75
N ARG A 112 -7.89 7.68 -7.05
CA ARG A 112 -9.11 8.46 -6.80
C ARG A 112 -9.20 8.98 -5.36
N THR A 113 -8.87 8.14 -4.38
CA THR A 113 -8.87 8.51 -2.96
C THR A 113 -7.82 9.58 -2.66
N MET A 114 -6.60 9.43 -3.19
CA MET A 114 -5.53 10.42 -3.02
C MET A 114 -5.85 11.75 -3.69
N PHE A 115 -6.46 11.72 -4.88
CA PHE A 115 -6.91 12.92 -5.58
C PHE A 115 -7.90 13.73 -4.74
N TYR A 116 -8.93 13.09 -4.17
CA TYR A 116 -9.90 13.80 -3.31
C TYR A 116 -9.27 14.36 -2.03
N LEU A 117 -8.34 13.62 -1.42
CA LEU A 117 -7.60 14.13 -0.26
C LEU A 117 -6.83 15.41 -0.62
N LYS A 118 -6.09 15.40 -1.73
CA LYS A 118 -5.33 16.56 -2.21
C LYS A 118 -6.22 17.71 -2.65
N TYR A 119 -7.34 17.44 -3.31
CA TYR A 119 -8.33 18.46 -3.68
C TYR A 119 -8.96 19.11 -2.44
N ARG A 120 -9.26 18.33 -1.40
CA ARG A 120 -9.76 18.84 -0.12
C ARG A 120 -8.73 19.70 0.60
N GLU A 121 -7.46 19.30 0.58
CA GLU A 121 -6.35 20.12 1.12
C GLU A 121 -6.23 21.44 0.36
N TYR A 122 -6.29 21.42 -0.98
CA TYR A 122 -6.29 22.62 -1.82
C TYR A 122 -7.44 23.57 -1.45
N ARG A 123 -8.68 23.06 -1.36
CA ARG A 123 -9.87 23.85 -0.99
C ARG A 123 -9.83 24.42 0.44
N ARG A 124 -9.00 23.87 1.33
CA ARG A 124 -8.82 24.39 2.70
C ARG A 124 -7.78 25.49 2.79
N LYS A 125 -6.86 25.56 1.83
CA LYS A 125 -5.78 26.56 1.77
C LYS A 125 -6.14 27.82 0.99
N LYS A 126 -7.29 27.82 0.31
CA LYS A 126 -7.85 28.93 -0.45
C LYS A 126 -9.01 29.53 0.33
#